data_AF-A0A3R7QMG4-F1
#
_entry.id   AF-A0A3R7QMG4-F1
#
_cell.length_a   1.000
_cell.length_b   1.000
_cell.length_c   1.000
_cell.angle_alpha   90.00
_cell.angle_beta   90.00
_cell.angle_gamma   90.00
#
_symmetry.space_group_name_H-M   'P 1'
#
loop_
_entity.id
_entity.type
_entity.pdbx_description
1 polymer ?
#
loop_
_entity_poly.entity_id
_entity_poly.type
_entity_poly.pdbx_seq_one_letter_code
_entity_poly.pdbx_strand_id
1 'polypeptide(L)' 'YNKSTFKKCVDTQDWMNASQECKRWVHAGGKQLKGLVVRREAEAKLLLES' A
#
# COMPACT_ATOMS: atom_id res chain seq x y z
N TYR A 1 19.57 5.85 -2.09
CA TYR A 1 18.68 4.96 -1.30
C TYR A 1 17.30 5.61 -1.30
N ASN A 2 16.43 5.21 -2.24
CA ASN A 2 15.11 5.85 -2.43
C ASN A 2 14.18 5.42 -1.30
N LYS A 3 14.13 6.18 -0.20
CA LYS A 3 13.19 5.96 0.90
C LYS A 3 11.80 6.42 0.46
N SER A 4 11.11 5.56 -0.31
CA SER A 4 9.68 5.73 -0.57
C SER A 4 8.95 5.88 0.77
N THR A 5 7.95 6.74 0.83
CA THR A 5 7.09 6.97 2.01
C THR A 5 6.58 5.67 2.63
N PHE A 6 6.27 4.67 1.80
CA PHE A 6 5.96 3.30 2.23
C PHE A 6 7.07 2.66 3.08
N LYS A 7 8.34 2.77 2.65
CA LYS A 7 9.49 2.21 3.39
C LYS A 7 9.68 2.91 4.73
N LYS A 8 9.42 4.23 4.82
CA LYS A 8 9.41 4.95 6.10
C LYS A 8 8.31 4.46 7.03
N CYS A 9 7.08 4.27 6.52
CA CYS A 9 5.96 3.80 7.34
C CYS A 9 6.20 2.37 7.86
N VAL A 10 6.78 1.49 7.05
CA VAL A 10 7.15 0.13 7.51
C VAL A 10 8.28 0.19 8.55
N ASP A 11 9.26 1.08 8.38
CA ASP A 11 10.37 1.29 9.32
C ASP A 11 9.88 1.84 10.68
N THR A 12 8.86 2.70 10.67
CA THR A 12 8.22 3.23 11.88
C THR A 12 7.08 2.35 12.41
N GLN A 13 6.83 1.18 11.80
CA GLN A 13 5.71 0.28 12.11
C GLN A 13 4.32 0.97 12.03
N ASP A 14 4.22 2.05 11.25
CA ASP A 14 2.98 2.74 10.93
C ASP A 14 2.18 1.94 9.88
N TRP A 15 1.59 0.82 10.30
CA TRP A 15 0.77 -0.03 9.44
C TRP A 15 -0.42 0.70 8.84
N MET A 16 -0.98 1.68 9.57
CA MET A 16 -2.06 2.53 9.09
C MET A 16 -1.66 3.37 7.88
N ASN A 17 -0.54 4.12 7.96
CA ASN A 17 -0.03 4.90 6.83
C ASN A 17 0.52 4.00 5.72
N ALA A 18 1.16 2.88 6.06
CA ALA A 18 1.64 1.90 5.10
C ALA A 18 0.48 1.33 4.27
N SER A 19 -0.68 1.04 4.88
CA SER A 19 -1.88 0.55 4.20
C SER A 19 -2.44 1.58 3.20
N GLN A 20 -2.47 2.86 3.59
CA GLN A 20 -2.95 3.95 2.73
C GLN A 20 -2.04 4.16 1.52
N GLU A 21 -0.73 4.14 1.74
CA GLU A 21 0.26 4.21 0.67
C GLU A 21 0.17 2.97 -0.23
N CYS A 22 -0.04 1.77 0.31
CA CYS A 22 -0.21 0.53 -0.46
C CYS A 22 -1.41 0.61 -1.43
N LYS A 23 -2.51 1.23 -1.01
CA LYS A 23 -3.69 1.49 -1.87
C LYS A 23 -3.43 2.46 -3.02
N ARG A 24 -2.37 3.30 -2.97
CA ARG A 24 -1.98 4.16 -4.10
C ARG A 24 -1.25 3.39 -5.21
N TRP A 25 -0.66 2.24 -4.88
CA TRP A 25 0.01 1.33 -5.81
C TRP A 25 -0.95 0.44 -6.60
N VAL A 26 -1.99 1.05 -7.18
CA VAL A 26 -3.04 0.41 -7.98
C VAL A 26 -2.99 0.80 -9.46
N HIS A 27 -2.10 1.73 -9.79
CA HIS A 27 -1.91 2.23 -11.14
C HIS A 27 -0.80 1.42 -11.83
N ALA A 28 -1.12 0.84 -12.99
CA ALA A 28 -0.16 0.16 -13.85
C ALA A 28 -0.38 0.62 -15.29
N GLY A 29 0.70 0.95 -16.00
CA GLY A 29 0.62 1.43 -17.39
C GLY A 29 -0.22 2.69 -17.59
N GLY A 30 -0.27 3.58 -16.58
CA GLY A 30 -1.07 4.81 -16.62
C GLY A 30 -2.57 4.63 -16.38
N LYS A 31 -3.05 3.41 -16.08
CA LYS A 31 -4.45 3.13 -15.73
C LYS A 31 -4.57 2.48 -14.37
N GLN A 32 -5.67 2.80 -13.69
CA GLN A 32 -6.04 2.15 -12.44
C GLN A 32 -6.67 0.78 -12.75
N LEU A 33 -6.05 -0.30 -12.29
CA LEU A 33 -6.59 -1.64 -12.47
C LEU A 33 -7.45 -2.02 -11.28
N LYS A 34 -8.76 -2.18 -11.48
CA LYS A 34 -9.70 -2.59 -10.42
C LYS A 34 -9.26 -3.88 -9.72
N GLY A 35 -8.67 -4.84 -10.45
CA GLY A 35 -8.12 -6.06 -9.86
C GLY A 35 -6.94 -5.82 -8.92
N LEU A 36 -6.10 -4.83 -9.20
CA LEU A 36 -5.03 -4.41 -8.29
C LEU A 36 -5.58 -3.68 -7.07
N VAL A 37 -6.62 -2.85 -7.24
CA VAL A 37 -7.30 -2.19 -6.12
C VAL A 37 -7.80 -3.23 -5.13
N VAL A 38 -8.57 -4.22 -5.58
CA VAL A 38 -9.12 -5.25 -4.69
C VAL A 38 -8.01 -6.07 -4.01
N ARG A 39 -6.94 -6.42 -4.74
CA ARG A 39 -5.78 -7.12 -4.14
C ARG A 39 -5.08 -6.27 -3.09
N ARG A 40 -4.82 -4.99 -3.38
CA ARG A 40 -4.16 -4.07 -2.45
C ARG A 40 -5.01 -3.71 -1.25
N GLU A 41 -6.34 -3.66 -1.40
CA GLU A 41 -7.25 -3.47 -0.28
C GLU A 41 -7.30 -4.68 0.65
N ALA A 42 -7.25 -5.90 0.09
CA ALA A 42 -7.14 -7.12 0.89
C ALA A 42 -5.80 -7.18 1.65
N GLU A 43 -4.67 -6.86 1.00
CA GLU A 43 -3.37 -6.76 1.66
C GLU A 43 -3.34 -5.66 2.73
N ALA A 44 -3.91 -4.49 2.45
CA ALA A 44 -4.01 -3.38 3.38
C ALA A 44 -4.86 -3.72 4.61
N LYS A 45 -5.98 -4.45 4.43
CA LYS A 45 -6.77 -4.96 5.55
C LYS A 45 -5.99 -5.99 6.36
N LEU A 46 -5.32 -6.93 5.70
CA LEU A 46 -4.52 -7.96 6.38
C LEU A 46 -3.39 -7.34 7.23
N LEU A 47 -2.75 -6.29 6.70
CA LEU A 47 -1.73 -5.51 7.40
C LEU A 47 -2.28 -4.73 8.61
N LEU A 48 -3.57 -4.39 8.61
CA LEU A 48 -4.25 -3.69 9.72
C LEU A 48 -4.89 -4.67 10.72
N GLU A 49 -5.15 -5.91 10.30
CA GLU A 49 -5.73 -6.99 11.13
C GLU A 49 -4.67 -7.78 11.91
N SER A 50 -3.36 -7.44 11.81
CA SER A 50 -2.27 -8.10 12.55
C SER A 50 -1.73 -7.27 13.73
#